data_AF-X0H1W5-F1
#
_entry.id   AF-X0H1W5-F1
#
_cell.length_a   1.000
_cell.length_b   1.000
_cell.length_c   1.000
_cell.angle_alpha   90.00
_cell.angle_beta   90.00
_cell.angle_gamma   90.00
#
_symmetry.space_group_name_H-M   'P 1'
#
loop_
_entity.id
_entity.type
_entity.pdbx_description
1 polymer ?
#
loop_
_entity_poly.entity_id
_entity_poly.type
_entity_poly.pdbx_seq_one_letter_code
_entity_poly.pdbx_strand_id
1 'polypeptide(L)'
;MATAKGALIANEIAKEKCIPQAYHSSLRQRLQLLCKDIDDDRLDRRTGRVRRDTSRQRYNDKISHNNYHFVLTNQPGHFLAYVLSNSPKTASRKKIDKWVLDTWEWRKLFLDDTMKATLDELAREIGLLNNKKYLRMLEQLKPPSQPPTTAALNAERMDNAVFREPKIKAFHNFVGEWLCNYAVAAGNTNTTSTLPGVKAHVSYNSMRQDAVIWIRIGHADQVLERLFPSAVPVARSQEMAYSVADGDGEGEPWFYIPGASVSVFAEVCPQMMEHIAASQLRGWEISNETIERTDCVIMKKSIANPDQGLLRLRFSFLSASSSMNQMFTT
;
A
#
# COMPACT_ATOMS: atom_id res chain seq x y z
N MET A 1 10.21 10.92 21.31
CA MET A 1 11.60 11.28 20.97
C MET A 1 12.14 10.56 19.73
N ALA A 2 12.08 9.23 19.63
CA ALA A 2 12.61 8.53 18.44
C ALA A 2 11.82 8.78 17.13
N THR A 3 10.55 9.18 17.25
CA THR A 3 9.65 9.56 16.14
C THR A 3 10.13 10.83 15.42
N ALA A 4 10.47 11.88 16.17
CA ALA A 4 11.01 13.12 15.61
C ALA A 4 12.39 12.92 14.95
N LYS A 5 13.26 12.09 15.55
CA LYS A 5 14.62 11.86 15.04
C LYS A 5 14.63 11.23 13.64
N GLY A 6 13.78 10.23 13.38
CA GLY A 6 13.76 9.60 12.06
C GLY A 6 13.15 10.49 10.98
N ALA A 7 12.13 11.30 11.29
CA ALA A 7 11.61 12.31 10.37
C ALA A 7 12.68 13.35 9.99
N LEU A 8 13.47 13.82 10.97
CA LEU A 8 14.60 14.73 10.72
C LEU A 8 15.65 14.11 9.80
N ILE A 9 16.08 12.88 10.08
CA ILE A 9 17.04 12.16 9.23
C ILE A 9 16.48 11.96 7.81
N ALA A 10 15.20 11.63 7.69
CA ALA A 10 14.56 11.46 6.39
C ALA A 10 14.59 12.75 5.56
N ASN A 11 14.30 13.88 6.21
CA ASN A 11 14.34 15.19 5.57
C ASN A 11 15.77 15.63 5.23
N GLU A 12 16.74 15.35 6.09
CA GLU A 12 18.16 15.64 5.88
C GLU A 12 18.70 14.89 4.66
N ILE A 13 18.49 13.56 4.59
CA ILE A 13 18.89 12.73 3.45
C ILE A 13 18.21 13.20 2.16
N ALA A 14 16.91 13.51 2.22
CA ALA A 14 16.18 13.98 1.04
C ALA A 14 16.67 15.35 0.54
N LYS A 15 17.10 16.24 1.46
CA LYS A 15 17.64 17.55 1.14
C LYS A 15 19.04 17.44 0.53
N GLU A 16 19.89 16.59 1.09
CA GLU A 16 21.28 16.40 0.64
C GLU A 16 21.41 15.43 -0.53
N LYS A 17 20.35 14.67 -0.85
CA LYS A 17 20.34 13.58 -1.85
C LYS A 17 21.48 12.57 -1.63
N CYS A 18 21.86 12.36 -0.38
CA CYS A 18 22.95 11.49 0.04
C CYS A 18 22.78 11.12 1.52
N ILE A 19 23.47 10.07 1.99
CA ILE A 19 23.54 9.73 3.42
C ILE A 19 24.64 10.57 4.08
N PRO A 20 24.31 11.48 5.02
CA PRO A 20 25.30 12.36 5.63
C PRO A 20 26.43 11.60 6.32
N GLN A 21 27.65 12.12 6.20
CA GLN A 21 28.87 11.48 6.71
C GLN A 21 28.82 11.20 8.23
N ALA A 22 28.11 12.05 8.99
CA ALA A 22 27.88 11.87 10.42
C ALA A 22 27.25 10.51 10.78
N TYR A 23 26.54 9.87 9.85
CA TYR A 23 25.88 8.59 10.07
C TYR A 23 26.69 7.36 9.64
N HIS A 24 27.80 7.54 8.93
CA HIS A 24 28.56 6.44 8.29
C HIS A 24 29.04 5.39 9.30
N SER A 25 29.61 5.81 10.42
CA SER A 25 30.11 4.90 11.46
C SER A 25 28.98 4.04 12.06
N SER A 26 27.84 4.66 12.33
CA SER A 26 26.64 3.98 12.84
C SER A 26 26.03 3.04 11.81
N LEU A 27 25.98 3.47 10.55
CA LEU A 27 25.43 2.68 9.46
C LEU A 27 26.29 1.44 9.20
N ARG A 28 27.62 1.58 9.20
CA ARG A 28 28.57 0.47 9.07
C ARG A 28 28.32 -0.63 10.11
N GLN A 29 28.21 -0.25 11.39
CA GLN A 29 27.89 -1.20 12.47
C GLN A 29 26.55 -1.92 12.24
N ARG A 30 25.55 -1.20 11.74
CA ARG A 30 24.19 -1.73 11.54
C ARG A 30 24.09 -2.62 10.30
N LEU A 31 24.85 -2.32 9.24
CA LEU A 31 24.99 -3.18 8.06
C LEU A 31 25.61 -4.53 8.43
N GLN A 32 26.67 -4.52 9.25
CA GLN A 32 27.27 -5.76 9.78
C GLN A 32 26.24 -6.60 10.53
N LEU A 33 25.44 -5.98 11.41
CA LEU A 33 24.40 -6.69 12.15
C LEU A 33 23.28 -7.23 11.24
N LEU A 34 22.83 -6.45 10.26
CA LEU A 34 21.76 -6.83 9.33
C LEU A 34 22.19 -8.01 8.43
N CYS A 35 23.44 -8.02 7.99
CA CYS A 35 23.97 -9.02 7.08
C CYS A 35 24.59 -10.23 7.79
N LYS A 36 24.60 -10.26 9.13
CA LYS A 36 25.09 -11.39 9.92
C LYS A 36 24.17 -12.62 9.76
N ASP A 37 24.76 -13.81 9.71
CA ASP A 37 24.04 -15.08 9.87
C ASP A 37 23.77 -15.33 11.35
N ILE A 38 22.51 -15.15 11.77
CA ILE A 38 22.11 -15.30 13.19
C ILE A 38 21.77 -16.75 13.53
N ASP A 39 21.46 -17.58 12.52
CA ASP A 39 21.14 -19.00 12.72
C ASP A 39 22.39 -19.90 12.86
N ASP A 40 23.57 -19.42 12.44
CA ASP A 40 24.85 -20.13 12.58
C ASP A 40 25.53 -19.96 13.95
N ASP A 41 24.99 -19.09 14.81
CA ASP A 41 25.42 -18.99 16.22
C ASP A 41 24.83 -20.15 17.09
N ARG A 42 24.58 -21.32 16.49
CA ARG A 42 24.34 -22.58 17.21
C ARG A 42 25.63 -22.93 17.96
N LEU A 43 25.70 -22.48 19.20
CA LEU A 43 26.76 -22.79 20.16
C LEU A 43 27.23 -24.24 19.98
N ASP A 44 28.48 -24.37 19.56
CA ASP A 44 29.25 -25.58 19.80
C ASP A 44 29.15 -25.81 21.32
N ARG A 45 28.42 -26.86 21.72
CA ARG A 45 28.03 -27.12 23.14
C ARG A 45 29.23 -27.40 24.06
N ARG A 46 30.47 -27.16 23.60
CA ARG A 46 31.71 -27.66 24.19
C ARG A 46 32.54 -26.65 24.97
N THR A 47 32.24 -25.35 24.96
CA THR A 47 33.07 -24.37 25.69
C THR A 47 32.30 -23.66 26.81
N GLY A 48 32.91 -23.67 27.99
CA GLY A 48 32.28 -23.38 29.28
C GLY A 48 31.65 -22.00 29.45
N ARG A 49 30.84 -21.91 30.51
CA ARG A 49 30.28 -20.71 31.18
C ARG A 49 30.39 -19.41 30.37
N VAL A 50 29.50 -19.24 29.39
CA VAL A 50 29.31 -17.98 28.65
C VAL A 50 28.97 -16.87 29.65
N ARG A 51 29.80 -15.81 29.74
CA ARG A 51 29.55 -14.64 30.62
C ARG A 51 28.18 -14.04 30.31
N ARG A 52 27.34 -13.80 31.33
CA ARG A 52 25.95 -13.30 31.20
C ARG A 52 25.82 -12.08 30.27
N ASP A 53 26.82 -11.19 30.24
CA ASP A 53 26.82 -9.99 29.40
C ASP A 53 26.86 -10.32 27.91
N THR A 54 27.62 -11.35 27.51
CA THR A 54 27.69 -11.80 26.11
C THR A 54 26.37 -12.42 25.65
N SER A 55 25.67 -13.14 26.54
CA SER A 55 24.34 -13.70 26.24
C SER A 55 23.28 -12.60 26.06
N ARG A 56 23.30 -11.57 26.91
CA ARG A 56 22.35 -10.44 26.81
C ARG A 56 22.60 -9.61 25.55
N GLN A 57 23.86 -9.40 25.18
CA GLN A 57 24.20 -8.69 23.95
C GLN A 57 23.73 -9.46 22.72
N ARG A 58 23.98 -10.77 22.64
CA ARG A 58 23.50 -11.64 21.55
C ARG A 58 21.97 -11.62 21.43
N TYR A 59 21.26 -11.68 22.55
CA TYR A 59 19.80 -11.61 22.57
C TYR A 59 19.29 -10.27 22.00
N ASN A 60 19.90 -9.15 22.42
CA ASN A 60 19.56 -7.84 21.88
C ASN A 60 19.85 -7.78 20.38
N ASP A 61 21.02 -8.22 19.94
CA ASP A 61 21.43 -8.21 18.54
C ASP A 61 20.46 -9.02 17.66
N LYS A 62 20.02 -10.19 18.14
CA LYS A 62 18.99 -11.00 17.47
C LYS A 62 17.66 -10.28 17.32
N ILE A 63 17.16 -9.65 18.37
CA ILE A 63 15.90 -8.88 18.29
C ILE A 63 16.07 -7.67 17.37
N SER A 64 17.16 -6.93 17.49
CA SER A 64 17.44 -5.76 16.65
C SER A 64 17.53 -6.14 15.18
N HIS A 65 18.23 -7.23 14.86
CA HIS A 65 18.30 -7.78 13.51
C HIS A 65 16.91 -8.12 12.98
N ASN A 66 16.09 -8.85 13.74
CA ASN A 66 14.72 -9.18 13.35
C ASN A 66 13.88 -7.92 13.11
N ASN A 67 14.04 -6.92 13.97
CA ASN A 67 13.33 -5.65 13.84
C ASN A 67 13.78 -4.87 12.60
N TYR A 68 15.09 -4.80 12.31
CA TYR A 68 15.58 -4.18 11.09
C TYR A 68 15.07 -4.89 9.83
N HIS A 69 15.11 -6.23 9.79
CA HIS A 69 14.57 -7.02 8.68
C HIS A 69 13.07 -6.85 8.51
N PHE A 70 12.32 -6.78 9.61
CA PHE A 70 10.89 -6.51 9.57
C PHE A 70 10.60 -5.15 8.93
N VAL A 71 11.32 -4.08 9.33
CA VAL A 71 11.14 -2.76 8.71
C VAL A 71 11.54 -2.78 7.23
N LEU A 72 12.68 -3.38 6.91
CA LEU A 72 13.16 -3.49 5.52
C LEU A 72 12.13 -4.18 4.61
N THR A 73 11.50 -5.26 5.11
CA THR A 73 10.54 -6.05 4.34
C THR A 73 9.18 -5.36 4.22
N ASN A 74 8.70 -4.73 5.30
CA ASN A 74 7.33 -4.22 5.36
C ASN A 74 7.20 -2.72 5.02
N GLN A 75 8.27 -1.94 5.18
CA GLN A 75 8.32 -0.49 4.98
C GLN A 75 9.71 -0.08 4.46
N PRO A 76 10.14 -0.57 3.27
CA PRO A 76 11.49 -0.31 2.74
C PRO A 76 11.81 1.18 2.60
N GLY A 77 10.81 2.00 2.21
CA GLY A 77 10.96 3.45 2.11
C GLY A 77 11.26 4.15 3.44
N HIS A 78 10.98 3.55 4.59
CA HIS A 78 11.32 4.12 5.90
C HIS A 78 12.56 3.48 6.52
N PHE A 79 13.12 2.46 5.87
CA PHE A 79 14.20 1.67 6.43
C PHE A 79 15.45 2.49 6.73
N LEU A 80 15.91 3.33 5.79
CA LEU A 80 17.11 4.14 5.98
C LEU A 80 16.98 5.08 7.18
N ALA A 81 15.87 5.81 7.26
CA ALA A 81 15.57 6.67 8.42
C ALA A 81 15.47 5.87 9.72
N TYR A 82 14.86 4.68 9.68
CA TYR A 82 14.72 3.80 10.85
C TYR A 82 16.06 3.27 11.34
N VAL A 83 16.84 2.66 10.44
CA VAL A 83 18.11 2.04 10.77
C VAL A 83 19.07 3.11 11.28
N LEU A 84 19.02 4.35 10.79
CA LEU A 84 19.85 5.46 11.25
C LEU A 84 19.39 6.12 12.56
N SER A 85 18.08 6.20 12.80
CA SER A 85 17.54 6.78 14.05
C SER A 85 17.63 5.82 15.24
N ASN A 86 17.66 4.50 15.02
CA ASN A 86 17.59 3.50 16.07
C ASN A 86 18.88 2.69 16.16
N SER A 87 19.60 2.83 17.27
CA SER A 87 20.70 1.92 17.63
C SER A 87 20.17 0.49 17.87
N PRO A 88 21.03 -0.56 17.82
CA PRO A 88 20.61 -1.92 18.13
C PRO A 88 19.87 -2.00 19.48
N LYS A 89 20.41 -1.38 20.53
CA LYS A 89 19.78 -1.33 21.86
C LYS A 89 18.40 -0.67 21.87
N THR A 90 18.19 0.34 21.03
CA THR A 90 16.90 1.02 20.89
C THR A 90 15.93 0.14 20.10
N ALA A 91 16.41 -0.47 19.01
CA ALA A 91 15.62 -1.36 18.17
C ALA A 91 15.14 -2.58 18.96
N SER A 92 15.97 -3.20 19.80
CA SER A 92 15.60 -4.40 20.57
C SER A 92 14.50 -4.16 21.61
N ARG A 93 14.32 -2.91 22.06
CA ARG A 93 13.34 -2.54 23.08
C ARG A 93 11.99 -2.10 22.51
N LYS A 94 11.92 -1.82 21.20
CA LYS A 94 10.72 -1.33 20.55
C LYS A 94 9.79 -2.47 20.16
N LYS A 95 8.51 -2.33 20.49
CA LYS A 95 7.43 -3.11 19.88
C LYS A 95 7.18 -2.57 18.48
N ILE A 96 7.49 -3.35 17.45
CA ILE A 96 7.50 -2.89 16.07
C ILE A 96 6.10 -2.53 15.54
N ASP A 97 5.07 -3.16 16.09
CA ASP A 97 3.68 -2.93 15.71
C ASP A 97 3.22 -1.51 16.03
N LYS A 98 3.62 -1.00 17.21
CA LYS A 98 3.35 0.36 17.65
C LYS A 98 4.22 1.38 16.91
N TRP A 99 5.44 1.00 16.51
CA TRP A 99 6.36 1.91 15.81
C TRP A 99 5.84 2.33 14.43
N VAL A 100 5.29 1.42 13.63
CA VAL A 100 4.83 1.77 12.27
C VAL A 100 3.65 2.75 12.30
N LEU A 101 2.80 2.68 13.33
CA LEU A 101 1.72 3.66 13.53
C LEU A 101 2.25 5.05 13.87
N ASP A 102 3.46 5.16 14.43
CA ASP A 102 4.05 6.44 14.82
C ASP A 102 4.95 7.05 13.71
N THR A 103 5.15 6.36 12.58
CA THR A 103 6.11 6.77 11.52
C THR A 103 5.50 6.88 10.13
N TRP A 104 4.17 6.79 10.01
CA TRP A 104 3.48 6.91 8.72
C TRP A 104 3.73 8.27 8.04
N GLU A 105 3.96 9.32 8.81
CA GLU A 105 4.27 10.68 8.34
C GLU A 105 5.73 10.86 7.86
N TRP A 106 6.60 9.89 8.10
CA TRP A 106 8.00 10.02 7.68
C TRP A 106 8.10 10.02 6.16
N ARG A 107 8.94 10.91 5.63
CA ARG A 107 9.27 10.91 4.21
C ARG A 107 9.86 9.56 3.81
N LYS A 108 9.35 8.98 2.72
CA LYS A 108 9.89 7.76 2.13
C LYS A 108 11.21 8.09 1.42
N LEU A 109 12.22 7.28 1.69
CA LEU A 109 13.54 7.30 1.09
C LEU A 109 13.73 5.97 0.35
N PHE A 110 13.76 6.05 -0.98
CA PHE A 110 14.15 4.92 -1.81
C PHE A 110 15.61 5.08 -2.23
N LEU A 111 16.25 3.94 -2.52
CA LEU A 111 17.63 3.88 -2.93
C LEU A 111 17.80 4.57 -4.29
N ASP A 112 18.55 5.66 -4.30
CA ASP A 112 19.08 6.28 -5.52
C ASP A 112 20.57 5.91 -5.72
N ASP A 113 21.14 6.34 -6.84
CA ASP A 113 22.53 6.01 -7.20
C ASP A 113 23.55 6.58 -6.21
N THR A 114 23.30 7.76 -5.65
CA THR A 114 24.20 8.41 -4.68
C THR A 114 24.20 7.68 -3.35
N MET A 115 23.01 7.37 -2.81
CA MET A 115 22.85 6.58 -1.59
C MET A 115 23.43 5.18 -1.77
N LYS A 116 23.24 4.57 -2.96
CA LYS A 116 23.85 3.29 -3.30
C LYS A 116 25.37 3.39 -3.29
N ALA A 117 25.96 4.41 -3.91
CA ALA A 117 27.40 4.60 -3.90
C ALA A 117 27.96 4.69 -2.47
N THR A 118 27.30 5.45 -1.58
CA THR A 118 27.68 5.52 -0.15
C THR A 118 27.55 4.17 0.54
N LEU A 119 26.45 3.44 0.31
CA LEU A 119 26.25 2.11 0.89
C LEU A 119 27.29 1.11 0.37
N ASP A 120 27.66 1.16 -0.91
CA ASP A 120 28.64 0.28 -1.53
C ASP A 120 30.05 0.57 -0.98
N GLU A 121 30.39 1.83 -0.78
CA GLU A 121 31.64 2.25 -0.14
C GLU A 121 31.74 1.69 1.28
N LEU A 122 30.71 1.92 2.11
CA LEU A 122 30.68 1.41 3.48
C LEU A 122 30.68 -0.12 3.52
N ALA A 123 29.97 -0.79 2.61
CA ALA A 123 29.94 -2.24 2.51
C ALA A 123 31.29 -2.83 2.08
N ARG A 124 32.03 -2.15 1.19
CA ARG A 124 33.36 -2.55 0.75
C ARG A 124 34.35 -2.58 1.92
N GLU A 125 34.33 -1.55 2.77
CA GLU A 125 35.20 -1.44 3.95
C GLU A 125 35.02 -2.60 4.95
N ILE A 126 33.81 -3.16 5.04
CA ILE A 126 33.47 -4.27 5.95
C ILE A 126 33.30 -5.62 5.25
N GLY A 127 33.72 -5.73 3.98
CA GLY A 127 33.69 -7.00 3.23
C GLY A 127 32.30 -7.52 2.89
N LEU A 128 31.28 -6.65 2.81
CA LEU A 128 29.89 -7.03 2.51
C LEU A 128 29.46 -6.81 1.06
N LEU A 129 30.30 -6.22 0.20
CA LEU A 129 29.92 -5.82 -1.16
C LEU A 129 29.31 -6.97 -1.99
N ASN A 130 29.84 -8.19 -1.84
CA ASN A 130 29.35 -9.40 -2.53
C ASN A 130 28.44 -10.28 -1.65
N ASN A 131 28.06 -9.82 -0.46
CA ASN A 131 27.22 -10.58 0.45
C ASN A 131 25.78 -10.66 -0.11
N LYS A 132 25.23 -11.87 -0.22
CA LYS A 132 23.89 -12.09 -0.78
C LYS A 132 22.78 -11.34 -0.03
N LYS A 133 22.90 -11.19 1.30
CA LYS A 133 21.92 -10.44 2.11
C LYS A 133 22.02 -8.94 1.88
N TYR A 134 23.24 -8.44 1.71
CA TYR A 134 23.47 -7.04 1.35
C TYR A 134 22.87 -6.71 -0.01
N LEU A 135 23.14 -7.53 -1.03
CA LEU A 135 22.57 -7.36 -2.37
C LEU A 135 21.04 -7.44 -2.34
N ARG A 136 20.46 -8.39 -1.59
CA ARG A 136 19.00 -8.49 -1.41
C ARG A 136 18.42 -7.25 -0.71
N MET A 137 19.12 -6.70 0.29
CA MET A 137 18.71 -5.46 0.94
C MET A 137 18.68 -4.31 -0.06
N LEU A 138 19.71 -4.14 -0.90
CA LEU A 138 19.72 -3.08 -1.92
C LEU A 138 18.53 -3.19 -2.87
N GLU A 139 18.20 -4.40 -3.34
CA GLU A 139 17.01 -4.62 -4.17
C GLU A 139 15.71 -4.24 -3.46
N GLN A 140 15.58 -4.52 -2.16
CA GLN A 140 14.40 -4.15 -1.38
C GLN A 140 14.27 -2.64 -1.13
N LEU A 141 15.39 -1.92 -1.14
CA LEU A 141 15.40 -0.46 -0.94
C LEU A 141 15.13 0.34 -2.20
N LYS A 142 15.21 -0.29 -3.38
CA LYS A 142 14.79 0.34 -4.63
C LYS A 142 13.31 0.73 -4.55
N PRO A 143 12.89 1.78 -5.27
CA PRO A 143 11.47 2.06 -5.40
C PRO A 143 10.78 0.82 -5.97
N PRO A 144 9.64 0.40 -5.41
CA PRO A 144 8.93 -0.77 -5.90
C PRO A 144 8.55 -0.54 -7.37
N SER A 145 9.10 -1.38 -8.25
CA SER A 145 8.89 -1.34 -9.70
C SER A 145 7.45 -1.66 -10.11
N GLN A 146 6.66 -2.20 -9.17
CA GLN A 146 5.25 -2.53 -9.32
C GLN A 146 4.45 -1.89 -8.17
N PRO A 147 3.18 -1.54 -8.40
CA PRO A 147 2.30 -1.06 -7.34
C PRO A 147 2.22 -2.09 -6.19
N PRO A 148 2.05 -1.66 -4.93
CA PRO A 148 2.04 -2.56 -3.79
C PRO A 148 0.96 -3.63 -3.95
N THR A 149 1.40 -4.90 -3.97
CA THR A 149 0.55 -6.09 -3.92
C THR A 149 -0.09 -6.16 -2.55
N THR A 150 -1.25 -5.53 -2.38
CA THR A 150 -2.08 -5.73 -1.20
C THR A 150 -2.95 -6.97 -1.41
N ALA A 151 -3.53 -7.52 -0.33
CA ALA A 151 -4.55 -8.57 -0.47
C ALA A 151 -5.71 -8.15 -1.40
N ALA A 152 -5.90 -6.85 -1.65
CA ALA A 152 -6.82 -6.29 -2.64
C ALA A 152 -6.43 -6.58 -4.11
N LEU A 153 -5.16 -6.81 -4.44
CA LEU A 153 -4.75 -7.24 -5.79
C LEU A 153 -5.09 -8.72 -6.03
N ASN A 154 -5.02 -9.55 -4.99
CA ASN A 154 -5.47 -10.95 -5.03
C ASN A 154 -7.00 -11.09 -5.02
N ALA A 155 -7.74 -10.00 -4.74
CA ALA A 155 -9.20 -9.95 -4.71
C ALA A 155 -9.83 -9.72 -6.10
N GLU A 156 -9.06 -9.89 -7.19
CA GLU A 156 -9.62 -9.96 -8.55
C GLU A 156 -10.62 -11.12 -8.72
N ARG A 157 -10.51 -12.14 -7.87
CA ARG A 157 -11.50 -13.21 -7.75
C ARG A 157 -12.51 -12.83 -6.66
N MET A 158 -13.77 -12.60 -7.04
CA MET A 158 -14.89 -12.28 -6.14
C MET A 158 -15.10 -13.34 -5.03
N ASP A 159 -14.44 -14.50 -5.15
CA ASP A 159 -14.63 -15.72 -4.34
C ASP A 159 -14.39 -15.54 -2.84
N ASN A 160 -13.64 -14.51 -2.41
CA ASN A 160 -13.35 -14.24 -0.99
C ASN A 160 -14.07 -12.99 -0.42
N ALA A 161 -14.98 -12.37 -1.17
CA ALA A 161 -15.67 -11.16 -0.70
C ALA A 161 -16.69 -11.46 0.40
N VAL A 162 -16.79 -10.57 1.40
CA VAL A 162 -17.85 -10.63 2.41
C VAL A 162 -19.06 -9.90 1.85
N PHE A 163 -20.03 -10.65 1.36
CA PHE A 163 -21.26 -10.10 0.79
C PHE A 163 -22.21 -9.67 1.91
N ARG A 164 -22.16 -8.38 2.28
CA ARG A 164 -23.22 -7.73 3.06
C ARG A 164 -23.71 -6.52 2.29
N GLU A 165 -25.02 -6.40 2.12
CA GLU A 165 -25.62 -5.23 1.49
C GLU A 165 -25.56 -4.06 2.48
N PRO A 166 -24.91 -2.94 2.14
CA PRO A 166 -24.87 -1.80 3.03
C PRO A 166 -26.22 -1.09 3.06
N LYS A 167 -26.54 -0.47 4.20
CA LYS A 167 -27.69 0.45 4.29
C LYS A 167 -27.45 1.67 3.40
N ILE A 168 -28.46 2.10 2.64
CA ILE A 168 -28.36 3.24 1.71
C ILE A 168 -27.84 4.49 2.43
N LYS A 169 -28.40 4.84 3.59
CA LYS A 169 -27.97 6.01 4.38
C LYS A 169 -26.51 5.95 4.83
N ALA A 170 -26.05 4.77 5.25
CA ALA A 170 -24.66 4.60 5.69
C ALA A 170 -23.70 4.66 4.50
N PHE A 171 -24.08 4.08 3.37
CA PHE A 171 -23.32 4.17 2.12
C PHE A 171 -23.24 5.61 1.60
N HIS A 172 -24.36 6.33 1.58
CA HIS A 172 -24.42 7.75 1.22
C HIS A 172 -23.44 8.59 2.05
N ASN A 173 -23.41 8.38 3.37
CA ASN A 173 -22.49 9.10 4.25
C ASN A 173 -21.01 8.76 3.98
N PHE A 174 -20.74 7.56 3.46
CA PHE A 174 -19.39 7.10 3.17
C PHE A 174 -18.87 7.59 1.81
N VAL A 175 -19.65 7.40 0.73
CA VAL A 175 -19.20 7.72 -0.64
C VAL A 175 -19.71 9.06 -1.18
N GLY A 176 -20.68 9.68 -0.51
CA GLY A 176 -21.36 10.89 -0.95
C GLY A 176 -22.59 10.63 -1.83
N GLU A 177 -23.36 11.69 -2.05
CA GLU A 177 -24.63 11.66 -2.80
C GLU A 177 -24.43 11.20 -4.24
N TRP A 178 -23.43 11.75 -4.92
CA TRP A 178 -23.22 11.53 -6.35
C TRP A 178 -23.09 10.04 -6.69
N LEU A 179 -22.17 9.33 -6.02
CA LEU A 179 -21.97 7.90 -6.27
C LEU A 179 -23.10 7.03 -5.71
N CYS A 180 -23.74 7.47 -4.62
CA CYS A 180 -24.91 6.78 -4.07
C CYS A 180 -26.07 6.74 -5.07
N ASN A 181 -26.33 7.84 -5.79
CA ASN A 181 -27.42 7.90 -6.78
C ASN A 181 -27.22 6.90 -7.92
N TYR A 182 -25.99 6.78 -8.46
CA TYR A 182 -25.71 5.79 -9.50
C TYR A 182 -25.75 4.35 -8.99
N ALA A 183 -25.37 4.11 -7.73
CA ALA A 183 -25.49 2.78 -7.11
C ALA A 183 -26.96 2.36 -6.92
N VAL A 184 -27.84 3.31 -6.54
CA VAL A 184 -29.29 3.10 -6.44
C VAL A 184 -29.88 2.83 -7.83
N ALA A 185 -29.50 3.61 -8.85
CA ALA A 185 -29.96 3.44 -10.23
C ALA A 185 -29.61 2.05 -10.80
N ALA A 186 -28.46 1.48 -10.43
CA ALA A 186 -28.05 0.14 -10.84
C ALA A 186 -28.90 -0.99 -10.24
N GLY A 187 -29.51 -0.74 -9.08
CA GLY A 187 -30.18 -1.76 -8.29
C GLY A 187 -31.60 -2.09 -8.75
N ASN A 188 -32.26 -1.21 -9.53
CA ASN A 188 -33.72 -1.28 -9.79
C ASN A 188 -34.52 -1.62 -8.51
N THR A 189 -34.06 -1.12 -7.36
CA THR A 189 -34.51 -1.63 -6.07
C THR A 189 -35.79 -0.94 -5.63
N ASN A 190 -36.89 -1.69 -5.60
CA ASN A 190 -38.09 -1.36 -4.82
C ASN A 190 -37.85 -1.42 -3.30
N THR A 191 -36.66 -1.86 -2.86
CA THR A 191 -36.26 -1.92 -1.45
C THR A 191 -35.70 -0.58 -0.99
N THR A 192 -36.29 -0.02 0.09
CA THR A 192 -36.02 1.35 0.57
C THR A 192 -34.82 1.50 1.49
N SER A 193 -34.10 0.42 1.84
CA SER A 193 -33.12 0.47 2.93
C SER A 193 -31.71 -0.05 2.62
N THR A 194 -31.50 -0.93 1.63
CA THR A 194 -30.19 -1.56 1.34
C THR A 194 -29.77 -1.45 -0.14
N LEU A 195 -28.47 -1.64 -0.40
CA LEU A 195 -27.88 -1.61 -1.75
C LEU A 195 -27.35 -3.00 -2.16
N PRO A 196 -28.15 -3.85 -2.82
CA PRO A 196 -27.73 -5.18 -3.26
C PRO A 196 -26.60 -5.18 -4.31
N GLY A 197 -26.43 -4.06 -5.02
CA GLY A 197 -25.38 -3.86 -6.01
C GLY A 197 -23.99 -3.55 -5.42
N VAL A 198 -23.87 -3.34 -4.11
CA VAL A 198 -22.60 -3.00 -3.46
C VAL A 198 -22.04 -4.22 -2.74
N LYS A 199 -20.83 -4.61 -3.12
CA LYS A 199 -20.12 -5.79 -2.59
C LYS A 199 -18.78 -5.33 -2.04
N ALA A 200 -18.56 -5.52 -0.75
CA ALA A 200 -17.29 -5.18 -0.12
C ALA A 200 -16.39 -6.40 0.04
N HIS A 201 -15.12 -6.22 -0.27
CA HIS A 201 -14.07 -7.15 0.13
C HIS A 201 -13.19 -6.47 1.18
N VAL A 202 -13.37 -6.91 2.42
CA VAL A 202 -12.60 -6.42 3.56
C VAL A 202 -11.61 -7.50 3.97
N SER A 203 -10.32 -7.26 3.72
CA SER A 203 -9.27 -8.11 4.26
C SER A 203 -9.09 -7.80 5.75
N TYR A 204 -9.81 -8.51 6.61
CA TYR A 204 -9.70 -8.36 8.07
C TYR A 204 -8.35 -8.84 8.63
N ASN A 205 -7.52 -9.51 7.82
CA ASN A 205 -6.32 -10.22 8.29
C ASN A 205 -5.05 -9.38 8.37
N SER A 206 -5.08 -8.07 8.09
CA SER A 206 -3.99 -7.20 8.54
C SER A 206 -4.42 -5.75 8.71
N MET A 207 -4.13 -5.18 9.88
CA MET A 207 -4.39 -3.79 10.26
C MET A 207 -3.70 -2.72 9.39
N ARG A 208 -3.07 -3.10 8.27
CA ARG A 208 -2.31 -2.22 7.39
C ARG A 208 -2.66 -2.34 5.91
N GLN A 209 -3.62 -3.17 5.51
CA GLN A 209 -3.96 -3.32 4.09
C GLN A 209 -5.01 -2.31 3.62
N ASP A 210 -4.99 -2.03 2.32
CA ASP A 210 -6.11 -1.36 1.67
C ASP A 210 -7.35 -2.28 1.67
N ALA A 211 -8.52 -1.71 1.84
CA ALA A 211 -9.81 -2.35 1.60
C ALA A 211 -10.28 -2.07 0.17
N VAL A 212 -11.15 -2.93 -0.35
CA VAL A 212 -11.79 -2.74 -1.66
C VAL A 212 -13.29 -2.90 -1.54
N ILE A 213 -14.03 -1.98 -2.17
CA ILE A 213 -15.45 -2.18 -2.44
C ILE A 213 -15.70 -2.13 -3.94
N TRP A 214 -16.59 -3.02 -4.39
CA TRP A 214 -17.14 -3.04 -5.74
C TRP A 214 -18.57 -2.52 -5.67
N ILE A 215 -18.87 -1.53 -6.50
CA ILE A 215 -20.15 -0.86 -6.55
C ILE A 215 -20.70 -1.05 -7.94
N ARG A 216 -21.82 -1.75 -8.08
CA ARG A 216 -22.58 -1.72 -9.33
C ARG A 216 -23.19 -0.33 -9.49
N ILE A 217 -23.04 0.24 -10.67
CA ILE A 217 -23.51 1.58 -11.04
C ILE A 217 -24.38 1.50 -12.29
N GLY A 218 -25.49 2.23 -12.30
CA GLY A 218 -26.27 2.52 -13.50
C GLY A 218 -25.74 3.78 -14.18
N HIS A 219 -26.22 4.07 -15.40
CA HIS A 219 -25.75 5.20 -16.21
C HIS A 219 -24.23 5.27 -16.32
N ALA A 220 -23.61 4.11 -16.59
CA ALA A 220 -22.17 3.92 -16.60
C ALA A 220 -21.42 4.92 -17.49
N ASP A 221 -22.02 5.33 -18.62
CA ASP A 221 -21.44 6.36 -19.50
C ASP A 221 -21.25 7.71 -18.83
N GLN A 222 -22.20 8.15 -18.00
CA GLN A 222 -22.10 9.42 -17.28
C GLN A 222 -20.98 9.37 -16.24
N VAL A 223 -20.81 8.21 -15.58
CA VAL A 223 -19.71 7.98 -14.64
C VAL A 223 -18.37 7.94 -15.36
N LEU A 224 -18.29 7.27 -16.51
CA LEU A 224 -17.11 7.19 -17.37
C LEU A 224 -16.67 8.58 -17.84
N GLU A 225 -17.59 9.35 -18.40
CA GLU A 225 -17.30 10.71 -18.91
C GLU A 225 -16.84 11.65 -17.80
N ARG A 226 -17.40 11.53 -16.60
CA ARG A 226 -17.04 12.38 -15.47
C ARG A 226 -15.70 11.97 -14.85
N LEU A 227 -15.55 10.72 -14.45
CA LEU A 227 -14.38 10.26 -13.69
C LEU A 227 -13.19 9.88 -14.55
N PHE A 228 -13.41 9.44 -15.79
CA PHE A 228 -12.37 8.91 -16.68
C PHE A 228 -12.40 9.60 -18.06
N PRO A 229 -12.35 10.94 -18.12
CA PRO A 229 -12.56 11.68 -19.38
C PRO A 229 -11.56 11.30 -20.47
N SER A 230 -10.32 10.95 -20.11
CA SER A 230 -9.29 10.52 -21.05
C SER A 230 -9.50 9.11 -21.62
N ALA A 231 -10.36 8.28 -20.99
CA ALA A 231 -10.66 6.94 -21.46
C ALA A 231 -11.88 6.88 -22.40
N VAL A 232 -12.68 7.95 -22.47
CA VAL A 232 -13.91 8.02 -23.29
C VAL A 232 -13.67 7.68 -24.76
N PRO A 233 -12.65 8.23 -25.46
CA PRO A 233 -12.45 7.92 -26.88
C PRO A 233 -12.12 6.44 -27.12
N VAL A 234 -11.34 5.84 -26.20
CA VAL A 234 -10.93 4.44 -26.28
C VAL A 234 -12.12 3.52 -26.00
N ALA A 235 -12.90 3.80 -24.95
CA ALA A 235 -14.08 3.02 -24.59
C ALA A 235 -15.11 3.00 -25.74
N ARG A 236 -15.42 4.17 -26.31
CA ARG A 236 -16.37 4.27 -27.45
C ARG A 236 -15.87 3.53 -28.69
N SER A 237 -14.57 3.56 -28.96
CA SER A 237 -13.98 2.82 -30.08
C SER A 237 -14.08 1.30 -29.90
N GLN A 238 -13.90 0.83 -28.66
CA GLN A 238 -14.00 -0.60 -28.34
C GLN A 238 -15.45 -1.11 -28.36
N GLU A 239 -16.42 -0.29 -27.94
CA GLU A 239 -17.85 -0.60 -28.06
C GLU A 239 -18.29 -0.77 -29.52
N MET A 240 -17.81 0.12 -30.40
CA MET A 240 -18.06 0.00 -31.84
C MET A 240 -17.47 -1.29 -32.41
N ALA A 241 -16.24 -1.66 -32.00
CA ALA A 241 -15.60 -2.88 -32.48
C ALA A 241 -16.31 -4.16 -32.02
N TYR A 242 -16.83 -4.18 -30.78
CA TYR A 242 -17.54 -5.35 -30.24
C TYR A 242 -18.95 -5.51 -30.81
N SER A 243 -19.61 -4.42 -31.18
CA SER A 243 -20.94 -4.45 -31.84
C SER A 243 -20.91 -5.12 -33.23
N VAL A 244 -19.71 -5.33 -33.80
CA VAL A 244 -19.51 -6.01 -35.10
C VAL A 244 -19.20 -7.51 -34.92
N ALA A 245 -18.85 -7.95 -33.72
CA ALA A 245 -18.47 -9.32 -33.42
C ALA A 245 -19.59 -10.02 -32.62
N ASP A 246 -20.50 -10.71 -33.32
CA ASP A 246 -21.53 -11.56 -32.71
C ASP A 246 -20.90 -12.62 -31.76
N GLY A 247 -20.96 -12.35 -30.46
CA GLY A 247 -21.92 -13.01 -29.57
C GLY A 247 -21.73 -14.47 -29.10
N ASP A 248 -20.59 -15.15 -29.29
CA ASP A 248 -20.45 -16.58 -28.89
C ASP A 248 -19.54 -16.86 -27.66
N GLY A 249 -19.33 -15.88 -26.79
CA GLY A 249 -18.52 -16.04 -25.56
C GLY A 249 -19.36 -16.17 -24.29
N GLU A 250 -19.31 -17.31 -23.60
CA GLU A 250 -19.86 -17.44 -22.24
C GLU A 250 -19.18 -16.46 -21.27
N GLY A 251 -19.97 -15.50 -20.76
CA GLY A 251 -19.58 -14.51 -19.76
C GLY A 251 -19.87 -13.08 -20.23
N GLU A 252 -20.48 -12.24 -19.39
CA GLU A 252 -20.63 -10.81 -19.68
C GLU A 252 -19.23 -10.20 -19.87
N PRO A 253 -18.89 -9.72 -21.08
CA PRO A 253 -17.57 -9.15 -21.28
C PRO A 253 -17.57 -7.72 -20.72
N TRP A 254 -16.42 -7.31 -20.16
CA TRP A 254 -16.25 -6.02 -19.46
C TRP A 254 -15.07 -5.24 -20.02
N PHE A 255 -15.24 -3.94 -20.25
CA PHE A 255 -14.14 -3.01 -20.52
C PHE A 255 -13.51 -2.52 -19.23
N TYR A 256 -12.21 -2.73 -19.07
CA TYR A 256 -11.45 -2.28 -17.90
C TYR A 256 -10.86 -0.89 -18.12
N ILE A 257 -11.19 0.05 -17.24
CA ILE A 257 -10.82 1.46 -17.35
C ILE A 257 -10.05 1.85 -16.06
N PRO A 258 -8.71 1.95 -16.13
CA PRO A 258 -7.88 2.37 -15.00
C PRO A 258 -7.84 3.88 -14.83
N GLY A 259 -7.44 4.31 -13.63
CA GLY A 259 -7.01 5.68 -13.35
C GLY A 259 -8.11 6.73 -13.45
N ALA A 260 -8.93 6.91 -12.42
CA ALA A 260 -9.86 8.05 -12.35
C ALA A 260 -9.10 9.37 -12.17
N SER A 261 -9.67 10.47 -12.62
CA SER A 261 -9.17 11.82 -12.34
C SER A 261 -9.28 12.12 -10.84
N VAL A 262 -8.17 12.47 -10.21
CA VAL A 262 -8.09 12.76 -8.77
C VAL A 262 -8.86 14.03 -8.43
N SER A 263 -8.75 15.07 -9.25
CA SER A 263 -9.43 16.35 -9.01
C SER A 263 -10.94 16.20 -9.13
N VAL A 264 -11.42 15.50 -10.15
CA VAL A 264 -12.87 15.28 -10.33
C VAL A 264 -13.42 14.34 -9.26
N PHE A 265 -12.70 13.26 -8.91
CA PHE A 265 -13.15 12.37 -7.84
C PHE A 265 -13.22 13.09 -6.49
N ALA A 266 -12.29 14.01 -6.21
CA ALA A 266 -12.33 14.84 -5.01
C ALA A 266 -13.54 15.80 -4.96
N GLU A 267 -14.00 16.26 -6.13
CA GLU A 267 -15.19 17.10 -6.24
C GLU A 267 -16.48 16.31 -5.96
N VAL A 268 -16.62 15.12 -6.56
CA VAL A 268 -17.88 14.34 -6.49
C VAL A 268 -17.98 13.43 -5.27
N CYS A 269 -16.85 12.98 -4.73
CA CYS A 269 -16.75 12.08 -3.58
C CYS A 269 -15.72 12.60 -2.55
N PRO A 270 -15.89 13.83 -2.02
CA PRO A 270 -14.91 14.45 -1.13
C PRO A 270 -14.66 13.64 0.15
N GLN A 271 -15.68 12.94 0.67
CA GLN A 271 -15.55 12.13 1.88
C GLN A 271 -14.56 10.97 1.72
N MET A 272 -14.41 10.45 0.49
CA MET A 272 -13.54 9.32 0.20
C MET A 272 -12.07 9.73 0.02
N MET A 273 -11.80 11.02 -0.20
CA MET A 273 -10.45 11.47 -0.52
C MET A 273 -9.46 11.28 0.63
N GLU A 274 -9.89 11.46 1.87
CA GLU A 274 -9.05 11.18 3.03
C GLU A 274 -8.63 9.70 3.06
N HIS A 275 -9.58 8.79 2.79
CA HIS A 275 -9.33 7.36 2.81
C HIS A 275 -8.49 6.89 1.62
N ILE A 276 -8.66 7.50 0.44
CA ILE A 276 -7.82 7.27 -0.74
C ILE A 276 -6.42 7.82 -0.53
N ALA A 277 -6.28 9.03 0.02
CA ALA A 277 -4.97 9.63 0.30
C ALA A 277 -4.14 8.78 1.28
N ALA A 278 -4.80 8.15 2.25
CA ALA A 278 -4.18 7.21 3.18
C ALA A 278 -3.89 5.83 2.57
N SER A 279 -4.34 5.54 1.34
CA SER A 279 -4.14 4.26 0.67
C SER A 279 -2.68 4.00 0.34
N GLN A 280 -2.25 2.74 0.45
CA GLN A 280 -0.91 2.34 0.03
C GLN A 280 -0.69 2.54 -1.47
N LEU A 281 -1.71 2.25 -2.29
CA LEU A 281 -1.63 2.45 -3.73
C LEU A 281 -1.49 3.93 -4.07
N ARG A 282 -2.30 4.79 -3.46
CA ARG A 282 -2.19 6.24 -3.68
C ARG A 282 -0.83 6.78 -3.26
N GLY A 283 -0.35 6.34 -2.10
CA GLY A 283 0.99 6.69 -1.63
C GLY A 283 2.13 6.19 -2.54
N TRP A 284 1.90 5.13 -3.32
CA TRP A 284 2.83 4.66 -4.35
C TRP A 284 2.74 5.50 -5.62
N GLU A 285 1.54 5.81 -6.10
CA GLU A 285 1.29 6.65 -7.28
C GLU A 285 1.96 8.03 -7.15
N ILE A 286 1.76 8.69 -6.00
CA ILE A 286 2.38 9.99 -5.72
C ILE A 286 3.91 9.88 -5.71
N SER A 287 4.45 8.78 -5.18
CA SER A 287 5.90 8.55 -5.14
C SER A 287 6.49 8.27 -6.54
N ASN A 288 5.65 7.89 -7.51
CA ASN A 288 6.00 7.63 -8.90
C ASN A 288 5.39 8.69 -9.84
N GLU A 289 5.21 9.93 -9.34
CA GLU A 289 4.80 11.10 -10.13
C GLU A 289 3.43 10.97 -10.84
N THR A 290 2.61 10.00 -10.45
CA THR A 290 1.24 9.83 -10.95
C THR A 290 0.28 10.62 -10.07
N ILE A 291 0.28 11.95 -10.24
CA ILE A 291 -0.43 12.87 -9.34
C ILE A 291 -1.88 13.09 -9.78
N GLU A 292 -2.13 13.18 -11.09
CA GLU A 292 -3.43 13.63 -11.62
C GLU A 292 -4.49 12.52 -11.68
N ARG A 293 -4.05 11.26 -11.72
CA ARG A 293 -4.92 10.09 -11.83
C ARG A 293 -4.64 9.09 -10.72
N THR A 294 -5.62 8.24 -10.40
CA THR A 294 -5.48 7.19 -9.39
C THR A 294 -6.18 5.90 -9.77
N ASP A 295 -5.47 4.79 -9.68
CA ASP A 295 -5.95 3.42 -9.79
C ASP A 295 -6.61 2.92 -8.50
N CYS A 296 -6.64 3.76 -7.47
CA CYS A 296 -7.54 3.55 -6.34
C CYS A 296 -9.01 3.53 -6.79
N VAL A 297 -9.33 4.18 -7.90
CA VAL A 297 -10.65 4.18 -8.51
C VAL A 297 -10.53 3.63 -9.93
N ILE A 298 -11.18 2.49 -10.18
CA ILE A 298 -11.25 1.91 -11.53
C ILE A 298 -12.69 1.59 -11.87
N MET A 299 -12.98 1.53 -13.16
CA MET A 299 -14.28 1.16 -13.67
C MET A 299 -14.17 -0.06 -14.57
N LYS A 300 -15.16 -0.95 -14.46
CA LYS A 300 -15.46 -1.96 -15.46
C LYS A 300 -16.81 -1.59 -16.09
N LYS A 301 -16.86 -1.34 -17.40
CA LYS A 301 -18.12 -1.08 -18.12
C LYS A 301 -18.60 -2.38 -18.77
N SER A 302 -19.87 -2.73 -18.63
CA SER A 302 -20.42 -3.92 -19.28
C SER A 302 -20.54 -3.67 -20.77
N ILE A 303 -20.11 -4.64 -21.58
CA ILE A 303 -20.28 -4.59 -23.03
C ILE A 303 -21.71 -4.96 -23.41
N ALA A 304 -22.25 -5.99 -22.75
CA ALA A 304 -23.60 -6.49 -23.02
C ALA A 304 -24.70 -5.52 -22.56
N ASN A 305 -24.44 -4.74 -21.51
CA ASN A 305 -25.34 -3.70 -21.04
C ASN A 305 -24.56 -2.39 -20.79
N PRO A 306 -24.39 -1.53 -21.81
CA PRO A 306 -23.57 -0.33 -21.71
C PRO A 306 -24.02 0.66 -20.63
N ASP A 307 -25.28 0.62 -20.19
CA ASP A 307 -25.77 1.46 -19.10
C ASP A 307 -25.25 0.99 -17.73
N GLN A 308 -24.71 -0.22 -17.62
CA GLN A 308 -24.24 -0.82 -16.37
C GLN A 308 -22.72 -0.85 -16.25
N GLY A 309 -22.24 -0.60 -15.03
CA GLY A 309 -20.82 -0.62 -14.69
C GLY A 309 -20.56 -1.20 -13.31
N LEU A 310 -19.29 -1.51 -13.05
CA LEU A 310 -18.75 -1.82 -11.74
C LEU A 310 -17.62 -0.85 -11.42
N LEU A 311 -17.79 -0.03 -10.40
CA LEU A 311 -16.74 0.82 -9.88
C LEU A 311 -16.02 0.09 -8.74
N ARG A 312 -14.69 -0.01 -8.82
CA ARG A 312 -13.86 -0.45 -7.69
C ARG A 312 -13.34 0.78 -6.98
N LEU A 313 -13.52 0.84 -5.67
CA LEU A 313 -12.85 1.80 -4.81
C LEU A 313 -11.88 1.05 -3.89
N ARG A 314 -10.62 1.45 -3.92
CA ARG A 314 -9.54 0.99 -3.05
C ARG A 314 -9.10 2.13 -2.15
N PHE A 315 -9.04 1.87 -0.86
CA PHE A 315 -8.76 2.89 0.15
C PHE A 315 -8.15 2.25 1.41
N SER A 316 -7.59 3.05 2.31
CA SER A 316 -7.02 2.53 3.56
C SER A 316 -8.11 1.94 4.46
N PHE A 317 -7.97 0.65 4.83
CA PHE A 317 -8.89 0.01 5.76
C PHE A 317 -8.90 0.72 7.12
N LEU A 318 -7.71 1.13 7.60
CA LEU A 318 -7.56 1.72 8.92
C LEU A 318 -8.36 3.02 9.05
N SER A 319 -8.27 3.90 8.05
CA SER A 319 -8.99 5.18 8.05
C SER A 319 -10.50 5.01 7.87
N ALA A 320 -10.93 3.99 7.13
CA ALA A 320 -12.34 3.76 6.81
C ALA A 320 -13.05 2.77 7.76
N SER A 321 -12.34 2.18 8.71
CA SER A 321 -12.83 1.07 9.55
C SER A 321 -14.13 1.40 10.31
N SER A 322 -14.23 2.61 10.87
CA SER A 322 -15.44 3.08 11.56
C SER A 322 -16.65 3.16 10.60
N SER A 323 -16.47 3.81 9.46
CA SER A 323 -17.52 3.99 8.44
C SER A 323 -17.94 2.65 7.81
N MET A 324 -16.99 1.76 7.55
CA MET A 324 -17.30 0.41 7.04
C MET A 324 -18.06 -0.43 8.06
N ASN A 325 -17.72 -0.34 9.36
CA ASN A 325 -18.53 -1.00 10.38
C ASN A 325 -19.97 -0.47 10.33
N GLN A 326 -20.17 0.85 10.33
CA GLN A 326 -21.52 1.44 10.23
C GLN A 326 -22.30 1.02 8.97
N MET A 327 -21.62 0.79 7.85
CA MET A 327 -22.24 0.30 6.61
C MET A 327 -22.73 -1.15 6.73
N PHE A 328 -22.01 -2.02 7.45
CA PHE A 328 -22.22 -3.48 7.41
C PHE A 328 -22.64 -4.12 8.75
N THR A 329 -22.74 -3.33 9.83
CA THR A 329 -23.31 -3.76 11.12
C THR A 329 -24.77 -3.33 11.26
N THR A 330 -25.58 -4.24 11.82
CA THR A 330 -27.01 -4.09 12.15
C THR A 330 -27.34 -2.86 12.94
#